data_AF-A0A0L0N377-F1
#
_entry.id   AF-A0A0L0N377-F1
#
_cell.length_a   1.000
_cell.length_b   1.000
_cell.length_c   1.000
_cell.angle_alpha   90.00
_cell.angle_beta   90.00
_cell.angle_gamma   90.00
#
_symmetry.space_group_name_H-M   'P 1'
#
loop_
_entity.id
_entity.type
_entity.pdbx_description
1 polymer ?
#
loop_
_entity_poly.entity_id
_entity_poly.type
_entity_poly.pdbx_seq_one_letter_code
_entity_poly.pdbx_strand_id
1 'polypeptide(L)'
;MWSPSAILCSTKEDDDPTEVLCRSFLNEFATYLNYTRSLHIDNKPDCSYLRKNFRDVFVREGFQDDHVFDWSVYKYAQAIAQAVANAATAG
;
A
#
# COMPACT_ATOMS: atom_id res chain seq x y z
N MET A 1 31.36 -8.04 33.01
CA MET A 1 31.37 -6.59 32.72
C MET A 1 30.79 -6.39 31.33
N TRP A 2 29.51 -6.06 31.22
CA TRP A 2 28.90 -5.56 30.00
C TRP A 2 28.19 -4.28 30.36
N SER A 3 28.68 -3.16 29.82
CA SER A 3 28.18 -1.81 30.10
C SER A 3 26.96 -1.54 29.21
N PRO A 4 25.81 -1.06 29.73
CA PRO A 4 24.59 -0.88 28.94
C PRO A 4 24.59 0.29 27.94
N SER A 5 25.65 1.11 27.89
CA SER A 5 25.65 2.37 27.12
C SER A 5 25.99 2.24 25.63
N ALA A 6 26.10 1.04 25.07
CA ALA A 6 26.34 0.85 23.63
C ALA A 6 25.05 0.76 22.79
N ILE A 7 23.87 0.82 23.42
CA ILE A 7 22.56 0.78 22.74
C ILE A 7 22.02 2.21 22.59
N LEU A 8 22.71 3.13 21.90
CA LEU A 8 22.04 4.34 21.38
C LEU A 8 22.89 5.23 20.44
N CYS A 9 23.71 4.70 19.54
CA CYS A 9 24.27 5.57 18.47
C CYS A 9 24.83 4.79 17.29
N SER A 10 24.00 3.95 16.65
CA SER A 10 24.41 3.36 15.36
C SER A 10 23.28 3.03 14.40
N THR A 11 22.08 3.63 14.54
CA THR A 11 21.20 3.78 13.38
C THR A 11 21.71 4.96 12.56
N LYS A 12 22.89 4.78 11.95
CA LYS A 12 23.34 5.64 10.87
C LYS A 12 22.32 5.48 9.74
N GLU A 13 21.74 6.60 9.36
CA GLU A 13 20.87 6.80 8.20
C GLU A 13 21.65 6.53 6.92
N ASP A 14 21.91 5.27 6.61
CA ASP A 14 22.55 4.83 5.35
C ASP A 14 21.88 3.56 4.81
N ASP A 15 20.58 3.40 5.06
CA ASP A 15 19.77 2.44 4.33
C ASP A 15 19.21 3.16 3.09
N ASP A 16 19.47 2.63 1.89
CA ASP A 16 18.76 3.06 0.69
C ASP A 16 17.24 2.99 1.00
N PRO A 17 16.53 4.14 1.08
CA PRO A 17 15.19 4.19 1.66
C PRO A 17 14.21 3.32 0.88
N THR A 18 14.56 2.95 -0.35
CA THR A 18 13.74 2.14 -1.23
C THR A 18 13.68 0.67 -0.81
N GLU A 19 14.79 0.06 -0.37
CA GLU A 19 14.80 -1.35 0.06
C GLU A 19 14.16 -1.53 1.44
N VAL A 20 14.40 -0.61 2.38
CA VAL A 20 13.83 -0.72 3.74
C VAL A 20 12.33 -0.43 3.75
N LEU A 21 11.84 0.50 2.92
CA LEU A 21 10.40 0.71 2.74
C LEU A 21 9.71 -0.50 2.08
N CYS A 22 10.42 -1.22 1.22
CA CYS A 22 9.85 -2.33 0.44
C CYS A 22 10.13 -3.72 1.03
N ARG A 23 10.78 -3.85 2.19
CA ARG A 23 10.82 -5.15 2.91
C ARG A 23 9.46 -5.57 3.45
N SER A 24 8.54 -4.62 3.63
CA SER A 24 7.16 -4.86 4.08
C SER A 24 6.11 -4.56 3.01
N PHE A 25 6.54 -4.09 1.83
CA PHE A 25 5.68 -3.73 0.70
C PHE A 25 6.08 -4.51 -0.55
N LEU A 26 5.11 -4.77 -1.42
CA LEU A 26 5.30 -5.53 -2.67
C LEU A 26 6.49 -4.94 -3.47
N ASN A 27 7.44 -5.79 -3.88
CA ASN A 27 8.67 -5.44 -4.60
C ASN A 27 8.44 -4.56 -5.85
N GLU A 28 7.22 -4.62 -6.38
CA GLU A 28 6.73 -3.84 -7.50
C GLU A 28 6.60 -2.33 -7.18
N PHE A 29 6.40 -1.95 -5.90
CA PHE A 29 6.45 -0.55 -5.46
C PHE A 29 7.87 0.02 -5.51
N ALA A 30 8.89 -0.75 -5.12
CA ALA A 30 10.29 -0.34 -5.26
C ALA A 30 10.62 -0.07 -6.73
N THR A 31 10.16 -0.97 -7.61
CA THR A 31 10.34 -0.85 -9.06
C THR A 31 9.67 0.42 -9.61
N TYR A 32 8.46 0.75 -9.16
CA TYR A 32 7.77 2.00 -9.52
C TYR A 32 8.52 3.26 -9.05
N LEU A 33 8.97 3.28 -7.79
CA LEU A 33 9.69 4.43 -7.22
C LEU A 33 11.04 4.65 -7.92
N ASN A 34 11.78 3.58 -8.21
CA ASN A 34 13.02 3.68 -8.97
C ASN A 34 12.76 4.15 -10.41
N TYR A 35 11.72 3.64 -11.08
CA TYR A 35 11.35 4.08 -12.42
C TYR A 35 11.05 5.58 -12.49
N THR A 36 10.27 6.09 -11.54
CA THR A 36 9.92 7.52 -11.48
C THR A 36 11.11 8.42 -11.14
N ARG A 37 12.06 7.95 -10.31
CA ARG A 37 13.30 8.68 -9.98
C ARG A 37 14.29 8.73 -11.16
N SER A 38 14.31 7.69 -12.00
CA SER A 38 15.18 7.62 -13.19
C SER A 38 14.60 8.29 -14.43
N LEU A 39 13.33 8.75 -14.39
CA LEU A 39 12.69 9.37 -15.53
C LEU A 39 13.26 10.78 -15.76
N HIS A 40 13.77 11.05 -16.96
CA HIS A 40 14.09 12.41 -17.37
C HIS A 40 12.81 13.23 -17.63
N ILE A 41 12.88 14.52 -17.33
CA ILE A 41 11.76 15.47 -17.45
C ILE A 41 11.16 15.48 -18.86
N ASP A 42 11.97 15.24 -19.90
CA ASP A 42 11.54 15.23 -21.30
C ASP A 42 10.99 13.87 -21.77
N ASN A 43 11.09 12.81 -20.96
CA ASN A 43 10.63 11.48 -21.32
C ASN A 43 9.19 11.24 -20.86
N LYS A 44 8.34 10.79 -21.79
CA LYS A 44 6.97 10.37 -21.47
C LYS A 44 7.02 9.10 -20.61
N PRO A 45 6.44 9.10 -19.39
CA PRO A 45 6.36 7.89 -18.58
C PRO A 45 5.51 6.83 -19.28
N ASP A 46 5.97 5.59 -19.29
CA ASP A 46 5.20 4.45 -19.75
C ASP A 46 4.19 4.03 -18.67
N CYS A 47 3.10 4.79 -18.60
CA CYS A 47 2.01 4.52 -17.67
C CYS A 47 1.33 3.17 -17.94
N SER A 48 1.50 2.57 -19.13
CA SER A 48 0.90 1.26 -19.46
C SER A 48 1.69 0.14 -18.80
N TYR A 49 3.03 0.20 -18.85
CA TYR A 49 3.90 -0.72 -18.14
C TYR A 49 3.66 -0.69 -16.62
N LEU A 50 3.59 0.52 -16.04
CA LEU A 50 3.38 0.68 -14.60
C LEU A 50 2.02 0.13 -14.15
N ARG A 51 0.96 0.41 -14.92
CA ARG A 51 -0.38 -0.14 -14.65
C ARG A 51 -0.40 -1.66 -14.73
N LYS A 52 0.34 -2.24 -15.67
CA LYS A 52 0.45 -3.70 -15.80
C LYS A 52 1.10 -4.32 -14.57
N ASN A 53 2.21 -3.78 -14.08
CA ASN A 53 2.88 -4.29 -12.87
C ASN A 53 1.94 -4.36 -11.67
N PHE A 54 1.18 -3.29 -11.38
CA PHE A 54 0.22 -3.32 -10.28
C PHE A 54 -0.92 -4.31 -10.52
N ARG A 55 -1.39 -4.44 -11.77
CA ARG A 55 -2.44 -5.41 -12.11
C ARG A 55 -1.97 -6.85 -11.93
N ASP A 56 -0.74 -7.17 -12.32
CA ASP A 56 -0.19 -8.51 -12.19
C ASP A 56 -0.05 -8.89 -10.71
N VAL A 57 0.34 -7.94 -9.85
CA VAL A 57 0.36 -8.15 -8.39
C VAL A 57 -1.05 -8.34 -7.84
N PHE A 58 -1.99 -7.49 -8.23
CA PHE A 58 -3.38 -7.57 -7.79
C PHE A 58 -4.00 -8.94 -8.08
N VAL A 59 -3.73 -9.48 -9.29
CA VAL A 59 -4.18 -10.83 -9.68
C VAL A 59 -3.43 -11.92 -8.90
N ARG A 60 -2.11 -11.76 -8.70
CA ARG A 60 -1.28 -12.74 -7.95
C ARG A 60 -1.75 -12.92 -6.51
N GLU A 61 -2.13 -11.83 -5.84
CA GLU A 61 -2.68 -11.85 -4.48
C GLU A 61 -4.14 -12.35 -4.44
N GLY A 62 -4.76 -12.61 -5.59
CA GLY A 62 -6.12 -13.16 -5.68
C GLY A 62 -7.24 -12.12 -5.49
N PHE A 63 -6.93 -10.83 -5.59
CA PHE A 63 -7.96 -9.79 -5.51
C PHE A 63 -8.82 -9.77 -6.77
N GLN A 64 -10.11 -9.46 -6.57
CA GLN A 64 -11.07 -9.27 -7.66
C GLN A 64 -11.30 -7.78 -7.87
N ASP A 65 -11.43 -7.37 -9.14
CA ASP A 65 -11.76 -5.99 -9.49
C ASP A 65 -13.27 -5.77 -9.34
N ASP A 66 -13.75 -5.81 -8.10
CA ASP A 66 -15.16 -5.63 -7.70
C ASP A 66 -15.50 -4.17 -7.38
N HIS A 67 -14.52 -3.27 -7.52
CA HIS A 67 -14.59 -1.87 -7.11
C HIS A 67 -15.00 -1.65 -5.64
N VAL A 68 -14.79 -2.67 -4.78
CA VAL A 68 -15.03 -2.58 -3.33
C VAL A 68 -13.75 -2.08 -2.67
N PHE A 69 -13.79 -0.82 -2.26
CA PHE A 69 -12.72 -0.17 -1.50
C PHE A 69 -13.09 -0.08 -0.02
N ASP A 70 -12.11 0.16 0.86
CA ASP A 70 -12.32 0.27 2.31
C ASP A 70 -13.42 1.27 2.69
N TRP A 71 -13.48 2.41 2.00
CA TRP A 71 -14.53 3.42 2.23
C TRP A 71 -15.93 2.97 1.78
N SER A 72 -16.01 2.04 0.82
CA SER A 72 -17.29 1.51 0.35
C SER A 72 -17.85 0.48 1.33
N VAL A 73 -16.98 -0.37 1.90
CA VAL A 73 -17.33 -1.33 2.96
C VAL A 73 -17.84 -0.60 4.20
N TYR A 74 -17.16 0.46 4.62
CA TYR A 74 -17.58 1.27 5.76
C TYR A 74 -19.00 1.84 5.58
N LYS A 75 -19.27 2.42 4.41
CA LYS A 75 -20.60 2.97 4.08
C LYS A 75 -21.67 1.88 4.02
N TYR A 76 -21.36 0.73 3.43
CA TYR A 76 -22.29 -0.41 3.36
C TYR A 76 -22.62 -0.95 4.75
N ALA A 77 -21.61 -1.13 5.61
CA ALA A 77 -21.79 -1.57 7.00
C ALA A 77 -22.65 -0.59 7.80
N GLN A 78 -22.43 0.73 7.65
CA GLN A 78 -23.28 1.74 8.30
C GLN A 78 -24.73 1.70 7.79
N ALA A 79 -24.93 1.59 6.47
CA ALA A 79 -26.26 1.51 5.88
C ALA A 79 -27.02 0.26 6.36
N ILE A 80 -26.34 -0.89 6.43
CA ILE A 80 -26.92 -2.13 6.97
C ILE A 80 -27.25 -1.96 8.45
N ALA A 81 -26.33 -1.43 9.27
CA ALA A 81 -26.57 -1.22 10.69
C ALA A 81 -27.77 -0.29 10.94
N GLN A 82 -27.90 0.78 10.15
CA GLN A 82 -29.02 1.69 10.23
C GLN A 82 -30.34 1.03 9.79
N ALA A 83 -30.32 0.23 8.71
CA ALA A 83 -31.49 -0.50 8.25
C ALA A 83 -31.98 -1.54 9.28
N VAL A 84 -31.06 -2.26 9.92
CA VAL A 84 -31.37 -3.21 11.00
C VAL A 84 -31.96 -2.50 12.22
N ALA A 85 -31.38 -1.36 12.63
CA ALA A 85 -31.92 -0.56 13.73
C ALA A 85 -33.33 -0.03 13.45
N ASN A 86 -33.58 0.42 12.22
CA ASN A 86 -34.89 0.89 11.78
C ASN A 86 -35.92 -0.26 11.72
N ALA A 87 -35.51 -1.46 11.30
CA ALA A 87 -36.39 -2.64 11.27
C ALA A 87 -36.75 -3.13 12.68
N ALA A 88 -35.80 -3.05 13.64
CA ALA A 88 -36.03 -3.44 15.04
C ALA A 88 -36.92 -2.46 15.82
N THR A 89 -37.06 -1.22 15.35
CA THR A 89 -37.93 -0.20 15.96
C THR A 89 -39.31 -0.11 15.30
N ALA A 90 -39.52 -0.81 14.18
CA ALA A 90 -40.78 -0.82 13.44
C ALA A 90 -41.68 -2.04 13.74
N GLY A 91 -41.30 -2.90 14.69
CA GLY A 91 -42.10 -4.04 15.19
C GLY A 91 -42.30 -3.96 16.69
#